data_AF-A7SJH5-F1
#
_entry.id   AF-A7SJH5-F1
#
_cell.length_a   1.000
_cell.length_b   1.000
_cell.length_c   1.000
_cell.angle_alpha   90.00
_cell.angle_beta   90.00
_cell.angle_gamma   90.00
#
_symmetry.space_group_name_H-M   'P 1'
#
loop_
_entity.id
_entity.type
_entity.pdbx_description
1 polymer ?
#
loop_
_entity_poly.entity_id
_entity_poly.type
_entity_poly.pdbx_seq_one_letter_code
_entity_poly.pdbx_strand_id
1 'polypeptide(L)'
;MNDEFVIFDPAQALPQYIVHYSTTGLSPPQQLAATGQPFIKKNMKPSRTVDPKDPFENFYNLAAQHYLSKCQTKKEIESIDVVINNQLLQKFEAKQKEFKSKGIPDGEILAYHGTRSANIDSILRNNLDIKFAQRQAYGRGNYFSEFPEISMGYGDGLLLCRVLPG
;
A
#
# COMPACT_ATOMS: atom_id res chain seq x y z
N MET A 1 -20.39 1.30 -9.56
CA MET A 1 -20.27 1.29 -8.09
C MET A 1 -19.06 2.14 -7.79
N ASN A 2 -19.12 3.06 -6.82
CA ASN A 2 -17.93 3.85 -6.49
C ASN A 2 -17.00 2.94 -5.69
N ASP A 3 -15.98 2.40 -6.35
CA ASP A 3 -15.02 1.47 -5.73
C ASP A 3 -13.89 2.22 -5.00
N GLU A 4 -14.12 3.51 -4.72
CA GLU A 4 -13.23 4.39 -3.97
C GLU A 4 -13.83 4.74 -2.62
N PHE A 5 -12.99 4.77 -1.60
CA PHE A 5 -13.35 5.21 -0.26
C PHE A 5 -12.22 6.03 0.35
N VAL A 6 -12.54 6.80 1.39
CA VAL A 6 -11.64 7.81 1.96
C VAL A 6 -11.32 7.47 3.41
N ILE A 7 -10.04 7.46 3.73
CA ILE A 7 -9.52 7.30 5.10
C ILE A 7 -8.95 8.63 5.58
N PHE A 8 -9.39 9.06 6.76
CA PHE A 8 -9.01 10.34 7.34
C PHE A 8 -7.96 10.21 8.45
N ASP A 9 -8.03 9.15 9.26
CA ASP A 9 -7.01 8.87 10.28
C ASP A 9 -5.90 8.00 9.66
N PRO A 10 -4.65 8.48 9.59
CA PRO A 10 -3.54 7.68 9.07
C PRO A 10 -3.36 6.35 9.82
N ALA A 11 -3.75 6.26 11.10
CA ALA A 11 -3.66 5.01 11.86
C ALA A 11 -4.64 3.93 11.38
N GLN A 12 -5.64 4.26 10.55
CA GLN A 12 -6.49 3.26 9.88
C GLN A 12 -5.80 2.60 8.69
N ALA A 13 -4.63 3.06 8.25
CA ALA A 13 -3.91 2.52 7.11
C ALA A 13 -2.47 2.13 7.48
N LEU A 14 -2.03 1.00 6.94
CA LEU A 14 -0.66 0.52 7.03
C LEU A 14 -0.12 0.27 5.62
N PRO A 15 0.71 1.18 5.07
CA PRO A 15 1.43 0.96 3.83
C PRO A 15 2.44 -0.18 4.01
N GLN A 16 2.24 -1.28 3.28
CA GLN A 16 3.04 -2.50 3.47
C GLN A 16 3.70 -3.00 2.18
N TYR A 17 3.18 -2.59 1.02
CA TYR A 17 3.74 -3.02 -0.26
C TYR A 17 3.83 -1.86 -1.24
N ILE A 18 4.90 -1.80 -2.03
CA ILE A 18 4.97 -0.98 -3.25
C ILE A 18 4.91 -1.93 -4.44
N VAL A 19 3.90 -1.80 -5.28
CA VAL A 19 3.73 -2.64 -6.47
C VAL A 19 4.36 -1.95 -7.67
N HIS A 20 5.38 -2.59 -8.25
CA HIS A 20 6.00 -2.16 -9.49
C HIS A 20 5.45 -3.02 -10.63
N TYR A 21 4.85 -2.40 -11.63
CA TYR A 21 4.18 -3.08 -12.73
C TYR A 21 4.61 -2.52 -14.08
N SER A 22 4.44 -3.32 -15.14
CA SER A 22 4.87 -2.93 -16.47
C SER A 22 4.16 -1.66 -16.94
N THR A 23 4.96 -0.63 -17.20
CA THR A 23 4.52 0.58 -17.88
C THR A 23 5.09 0.57 -19.28
N THR A 24 4.27 0.89 -20.28
CA THR A 24 4.76 1.10 -21.63
C THR A 24 5.60 2.38 -21.65
N GLY A 25 6.92 2.24 -21.55
CA GLY A 25 7.88 3.27 -21.97
C GLY A 25 8.66 4.04 -20.88
N LEU A 26 8.52 3.74 -19.59
CA LEU A 26 9.37 4.38 -18.56
C LEU A 26 9.78 3.38 -17.48
N SER A 27 11.09 3.17 -17.31
CA SER A 27 11.61 2.42 -16.17
C SER A 27 11.25 3.16 -14.88
N PRO A 28 10.71 2.48 -13.85
CA PRO A 28 10.50 3.11 -12.56
C PRO A 28 11.81 3.72 -12.05
N PRO A 29 11.79 4.94 -11.50
CA PRO A 29 12.99 5.52 -10.90
C PRO A 29 13.49 4.57 -9.80
N GLN A 30 14.73 4.09 -9.94
CA GLN A 30 15.39 3.29 -8.92
C GLN A 30 15.51 4.13 -7.64
N GLN A 31 14.69 3.83 -6.63
CA GLN A 31 14.86 4.39 -5.31
C GLN A 31 16.10 3.77 -4.65
N LEU A 32 17.14 4.59 -4.49
CA LEU A 32 18.33 4.24 -3.71
C LEU A 32 17.92 3.86 -2.28
N ALA A 33 18.49 2.79 -1.76
CA ALA A 33 18.29 2.40 -0.36
C ALA A 33 18.89 3.48 0.56
N ALA A 34 18.04 4.35 1.12
CA ALA A 34 18.49 5.33 2.08
C ALA A 34 18.80 4.62 3.41
N THR A 35 20.05 4.69 3.86
CA THR A 35 20.49 4.25 5.19
C THR A 35 19.80 5.06 6.29
N GLY A 36 19.27 4.40 7.32
CA GLY A 36 18.62 5.05 8.48
C GLY A 36 17.10 5.22 8.42
N GLN A 37 16.41 4.46 7.55
CA GLN A 37 14.93 4.44 7.50
C GLN A 37 14.34 3.72 8.74
N PRO A 38 13.17 4.15 9.25
CA PRO A 38 12.49 3.51 10.39
C PRO A 38 11.78 2.19 10.01
N PHE A 39 12.07 1.64 8.83
CA PHE A 39 11.43 0.45 8.28
C PHE A 39 12.43 -0.39 7.48
N ILE A 40 12.12 -1.68 7.36
CA ILE A 40 12.81 -2.61 6.47
C ILE A 40 12.06 -2.62 5.13
N LYS A 41 12.78 -2.58 4.02
CA LYS A 41 12.22 -2.72 2.66
C LYS A 41 13.00 -3.79 1.92
N LYS A 42 12.31 -4.81 1.41
CA LYS A 42 12.91 -5.88 0.58
C LYS A 42 12.20 -5.97 -0.76
N ASN A 43 12.94 -5.80 -1.85
CA ASN A 43 12.43 -5.97 -3.20
C ASN A 43 12.30 -7.46 -3.52
N MET A 44 11.09 -7.90 -3.84
CA MET A 44 10.76 -9.27 -4.21
C MET A 44 10.34 -9.31 -5.68
N LYS A 45 10.87 -10.24 -6.46
CA LYS A 45 10.57 -10.38 -7.90
C LYS A 45 9.82 -11.67 -8.17
N PRO A 46 8.99 -11.72 -9.23
CA PRO A 46 8.46 -12.99 -9.71
C PRO A 46 9.60 -13.99 -9.95
N SER A 47 9.50 -15.16 -9.33
CA SER A 47 10.49 -16.22 -9.41
C SER A 47 9.82 -17.57 -9.59
N ARG A 48 10.46 -18.46 -10.36
CA ARG A 48 10.04 -19.86 -10.47
C ARG A 48 10.42 -20.68 -9.23
N THR A 49 11.48 -20.26 -8.53
CA THR A 49 11.96 -20.91 -7.32
C THR A 49 11.38 -20.17 -6.12
N VAL A 50 10.84 -20.92 -5.16
CA VAL A 50 10.26 -20.40 -3.92
C VAL A 50 11.11 -20.90 -2.76
N ASP A 51 11.48 -20.01 -1.85
CA ASP A 51 12.07 -20.40 -0.56
C ASP A 51 11.02 -20.40 0.56
N PRO A 52 10.43 -21.56 0.93
CA PRO A 52 9.39 -21.60 1.94
C PRO A 52 9.86 -21.16 3.34
N LYS A 53 11.16 -20.97 3.56
CA LYS A 53 11.71 -20.46 4.83
C LYS A 53 11.83 -18.95 4.87
N ASP A 54 11.74 -18.27 3.72
CA ASP A 54 11.77 -16.82 3.65
C ASP A 54 10.37 -16.24 3.90
N PRO A 55 10.12 -15.56 5.04
CA PRO A 55 8.79 -15.02 5.34
C PRO A 55 8.35 -13.96 4.32
N PHE A 56 9.27 -13.34 3.59
CA PHE A 56 8.96 -12.38 2.54
C PHE A 56 8.26 -13.01 1.33
N GLU A 57 8.39 -14.32 1.12
CA GLU A 57 7.64 -15.04 0.08
C GLU A 57 6.13 -15.00 0.37
N ASN A 58 5.73 -15.18 1.63
CA ASN A 58 4.31 -15.12 2.01
C ASN A 58 3.74 -13.71 1.82
N PHE A 59 4.50 -12.69 2.21
CA PHE A 59 4.12 -11.29 2.02
C PHE A 59 4.00 -10.93 0.53
N TYR A 60 4.98 -11.33 -0.27
CA TYR A 60 4.96 -11.16 -1.72
C TYR A 60 3.74 -11.86 -2.34
N ASN A 61 3.52 -13.14 -2.02
CA ASN A 61 2.45 -13.93 -2.61
C ASN A 61 1.06 -13.38 -2.25
N LEU A 62 0.85 -12.91 -1.02
CA LEU A 62 -0.39 -12.24 -0.62
C LEU A 62 -0.65 -10.99 -1.47
N ALA A 63 0.34 -10.11 -1.60
CA ALA A 63 0.22 -8.87 -2.36
C ALA A 63 0.03 -9.15 -3.87
N ALA A 64 0.82 -10.07 -4.43
CA ALA A 64 0.76 -10.46 -5.83
C ALA A 64 -0.59 -11.12 -6.17
N GLN A 65 -1.09 -12.03 -5.32
CA GLN A 65 -2.40 -12.66 -5.51
C GLN A 65 -3.52 -11.62 -5.46
N HIS A 66 -3.47 -10.68 -4.50
CA HIS A 66 -4.47 -9.63 -4.42
C HIS A 66 -4.46 -8.75 -5.68
N TYR A 67 -3.27 -8.34 -6.14
CA TYR A 67 -3.12 -7.57 -7.38
C TYR A 67 -3.63 -8.32 -8.59
N LEU A 68 -3.21 -9.56 -8.81
CA LEU A 68 -3.64 -10.35 -9.97
C LEU A 68 -5.15 -10.66 -9.96
N SER A 69 -5.76 -10.79 -8.77
CA SER A 69 -7.20 -11.04 -8.66
C SER A 69 -8.06 -9.80 -8.89
N LYS A 70 -7.53 -8.60 -8.63
CA LYS A 70 -8.27 -7.32 -8.73
C LYS A 70 -7.92 -6.51 -9.97
N CYS A 71 -6.70 -6.64 -10.52
CA CYS A 71 -6.22 -5.84 -11.64
C CYS A 71 -6.83 -6.29 -12.98
N GLN A 72 -7.76 -5.50 -13.51
CA GLN A 72 -8.46 -5.85 -14.77
C GLN A 72 -7.60 -5.64 -16.02
N THR A 73 -6.66 -4.70 -15.97
CA THR A 73 -5.84 -4.30 -17.14
C THR A 73 -4.70 -5.26 -17.46
N LYS A 74 -4.48 -6.30 -16.64
CA LYS A 74 -3.43 -7.32 -16.77
C LYS A 74 -2.01 -6.77 -16.92
N LYS A 75 -1.72 -5.59 -16.36
CA LYS A 75 -0.34 -5.09 -16.23
C LYS A 75 0.47 -6.06 -15.38
N GLU A 76 1.59 -6.53 -15.89
CA GLU A 76 2.42 -7.55 -15.24
C GLU A 76 3.15 -6.97 -14.04
N ILE A 77 3.29 -7.74 -12.97
CA ILE A 77 4.10 -7.37 -11.80
C ILE A 77 5.58 -7.54 -12.17
N GLU A 78 6.37 -6.47 -12.09
CA GLU A 78 7.82 -6.51 -12.26
C GLU A 78 8.52 -6.85 -10.95
N SER A 79 8.07 -6.25 -9.84
CA SER A 79 8.51 -6.55 -8.49
C SER A 79 7.53 -5.98 -7.46
N ILE A 80 7.63 -6.41 -6.21
CA ILE A 80 6.94 -5.80 -5.08
C ILE A 80 7.98 -5.53 -4.01
N ASP A 81 8.06 -4.28 -3.55
CA ASP A 81 8.79 -4.00 -2.31
C ASP A 81 7.90 -4.34 -1.12
N VAL A 82 8.32 -5.31 -0.32
CA VAL A 82 7.68 -5.63 0.96
C VAL A 82 8.30 -4.75 2.04
N VAL A 83 7.44 -4.02 2.76
CA VAL A 83 7.82 -3.06 3.79
C VAL A 83 7.39 -3.56 5.16
N ILE A 84 8.33 -3.61 6.11
CA ILE A 84 8.06 -3.89 7.52
C ILE A 84 8.35 -2.62 8.31
N ASN A 85 7.29 -1.94 8.74
CA ASN A 85 7.37 -0.75 9.59
C ASN A 85 6.66 -1.02 10.93
N ASN A 86 7.43 -1.41 11.95
CA ASN A 86 6.88 -1.76 13.27
C ASN A 86 6.21 -0.56 13.97
N GLN A 87 6.68 0.66 13.73
CA GLN A 87 6.09 1.86 14.34
C GLN A 87 4.69 2.13 13.78
N LEU A 88 4.51 2.01 12.46
CA LEU A 88 3.19 2.18 11.84
C LEU A 88 2.27 1.00 12.16
N LEU A 89 2.81 -0.22 12.21
CA LEU A 89 2.05 -1.41 12.61
C LEU A 89 1.45 -1.26 14.01
N GLN A 90 2.23 -0.78 14.99
CA GLN A 90 1.72 -0.56 16.36
C GLN A 90 0.57 0.45 16.40
N LYS A 91 0.63 1.52 15.60
CA LYS A 91 -0.46 2.51 15.50
C LYS A 91 -1.71 1.88 14.86
N PHE A 92 -1.53 1.08 13.82
CA PHE A 92 -2.60 0.37 13.15
C PHE A 92 -3.31 -0.62 14.08
N GLU A 93 -2.55 -1.45 14.80
CA GLU A 93 -3.09 -2.41 15.77
C GLU A 93 -3.78 -1.72 16.95
N ALA A 94 -3.26 -0.58 17.41
CA ALA A 94 -3.91 0.23 18.42
C ALA A 94 -5.26 0.78 17.93
N LYS A 95 -5.33 1.26 16.68
CA LYS A 95 -6.58 1.71 16.05
C LYS A 95 -7.59 0.58 15.89
N GLN A 96 -7.15 -0.60 15.48
CA GLN A 96 -8.01 -1.79 15.39
C GLN A 96 -8.62 -2.16 16.75
N LYS A 97 -7.81 -2.16 17.81
CA LYS A 97 -8.29 -2.39 19.19
C LYS A 97 -9.27 -1.31 19.63
N GLU A 98 -9.03 -0.05 19.27
CA GLU A 98 -9.94 1.06 19.54
C GLU A 98 -11.30 0.82 18.86
N PHE A 99 -11.32 0.46 17.57
CA PHE A 99 -12.55 0.16 16.82
C PHE A 99 -13.34 -0.96 17.49
N LYS A 100 -12.67 -2.07 17.80
CA LYS A 100 -13.27 -3.19 18.51
C LYS A 100 -13.89 -2.79 19.85
N SER A 101 -13.19 -1.95 20.64
CA SER A 101 -13.69 -1.48 21.94
C SER A 101 -14.92 -0.58 21.83
N LYS A 102 -15.07 0.11 20.70
CA LYS A 102 -16.19 1.03 20.41
C LYS A 102 -17.33 0.37 19.65
N GLY A 103 -17.23 -0.92 19.31
CA GLY A 103 -18.21 -1.60 18.46
C GLY A 103 -18.21 -1.10 16.99
N ILE A 104 -17.13 -0.47 16.56
CA ILE A 104 -16.90 -0.10 15.15
C ILE A 104 -16.32 -1.33 14.44
N PRO A 105 -16.73 -1.66 13.19
CA PRO A 105 -16.13 -2.76 12.44
C PRO A 105 -14.60 -2.67 12.37
N ASP A 106 -13.90 -3.67 12.92
CA ASP A 106 -12.44 -3.72 13.03
C ASP A 106 -11.77 -4.65 12.00
N GLY A 107 -12.56 -5.15 11.04
CA GLY A 107 -12.08 -5.99 9.94
C GLY A 107 -11.16 -5.20 9.01
N GLU A 108 -9.96 -5.74 8.76
CA GLU A 108 -9.03 -5.15 7.81
C GLU A 108 -9.28 -5.66 6.38
N ILE A 109 -9.04 -4.78 5.41
CA ILE A 109 -9.04 -5.10 3.98
C ILE A 109 -7.71 -4.71 3.36
N LEU A 110 -7.45 -5.23 2.15
CA LEU A 110 -6.35 -4.77 1.31
C LEU A 110 -6.87 -3.77 0.28
N ALA A 111 -6.28 -2.58 0.26
CA ALA A 111 -6.65 -1.54 -0.70
C ALA A 111 -5.43 -0.77 -1.18
N TYR A 112 -5.53 -0.29 -2.41
CA TYR A 112 -4.51 0.46 -3.11
C TYR A 112 -4.61 1.95 -2.84
N HIS A 113 -3.46 2.60 -2.80
CA HIS A 113 -3.33 4.05 -2.78
C HIS A 113 -2.34 4.47 -3.85
N GLY A 114 -2.82 5.24 -4.83
CA GLY A 114 -1.97 5.83 -5.86
C GLY A 114 -1.37 7.16 -5.42
N THR A 115 -0.10 7.37 -5.74
CA THR A 115 0.62 8.60 -5.40
C THR A 115 1.77 8.83 -6.36
N ARG A 116 2.45 9.98 -6.23
CA ARG A 116 3.73 10.18 -6.92
C ARG A 116 4.82 9.39 -6.21
N SER A 117 5.70 8.72 -6.95
CA SER A 117 6.81 7.92 -6.43
C SER A 117 7.71 8.69 -5.48
N ALA A 118 7.84 10.01 -5.70
CA ALA A 118 8.57 10.93 -4.80
C ALA A 118 7.99 11.02 -3.38
N ASN A 119 6.70 10.69 -3.20
CA ASN A 119 6.02 10.74 -1.90
C ASN A 119 6.14 9.43 -1.10
N ILE A 120 6.46 8.32 -1.76
CA ILE A 120 6.44 6.97 -1.16
C ILE A 120 7.30 6.92 0.10
N ASP A 121 8.55 7.38 0.05
CA ASP A 121 9.43 7.35 1.22
C ASP A 121 8.87 8.17 2.39
N SER A 122 8.25 9.32 2.11
CA SER A 122 7.58 10.12 3.15
C SER A 122 6.39 9.38 3.74
N ILE A 123 5.59 8.70 2.91
CA ILE A 123 4.45 7.90 3.36
C ILE A 123 4.92 6.71 4.20
N LEU A 124 5.97 6.01 3.79
CA LEU A 124 6.52 4.89 4.56
C LEU A 124 7.12 5.34 5.90
N ARG A 125 7.62 6.59 6.02
CA ARG A 125 8.12 7.15 7.29
C ARG A 125 7.00 7.68 8.19
N ASN A 126 6.10 8.46 7.63
CA ASN A 126 5.18 9.33 8.39
C ASN A 126 3.71 8.90 8.28
N ASN A 127 3.45 7.82 7.54
CA ASN A 127 2.12 7.41 7.09
C ASN A 127 1.47 8.45 6.16
N LEU A 128 0.21 8.21 5.79
CA LEU A 128 -0.60 9.04 4.89
C LEU A 128 -1.12 10.29 5.58
N ASP A 129 -0.23 11.23 5.88
CA ASP A 129 -0.59 12.48 6.56
C ASP A 129 -1.59 13.31 5.73
N ILE A 130 -2.78 13.52 6.30
CA ILE A 130 -3.91 14.22 5.68
C ILE A 130 -3.58 15.65 5.23
N LYS A 131 -2.51 16.27 5.75
CA LYS A 131 -2.07 17.59 5.29
C LYS A 131 -1.61 17.58 3.82
N PHE A 132 -1.21 16.42 3.32
CA PHE A 132 -0.79 16.23 1.93
C PHE A 132 -1.94 15.75 1.03
N ALA A 133 -3.09 15.39 1.60
CA ALA A 133 -4.28 15.05 0.84
C ALA A 133 -4.80 16.31 0.13
N GLN A 134 -4.63 16.38 -1.19
CA GLN A 134 -5.18 17.46 -2.00
C GLN A 134 -6.69 17.25 -2.25
N ARG A 135 -7.40 18.33 -2.57
CA ARG A 135 -8.86 18.32 -2.77
C ARG A 135 -9.24 17.32 -3.87
N GLN A 136 -9.97 16.28 -3.48
CA GLN A 136 -10.57 15.30 -4.38
C GLN A 136 -12.10 15.32 -4.24
N ALA A 137 -12.80 14.57 -5.10
CA ALA A 137 -14.25 14.65 -5.33
C ALA A 137 -15.13 14.52 -4.07
N TYR A 138 -14.68 13.78 -3.05
CA TYR A 138 -15.40 13.51 -1.80
C TYR A 138 -14.81 14.24 -0.57
N GLY A 139 -13.92 15.22 -0.78
CA GLY A 139 -13.31 16.01 0.29
C GLY A 139 -11.83 15.68 0.54
N ARG A 140 -11.27 16.23 1.61
CA ARG A 140 -9.84 16.15 1.95
C ARG A 140 -9.56 14.89 2.77
N GLY A 141 -9.02 13.87 2.13
CA GLY A 141 -8.62 12.62 2.79
C GLY A 141 -7.78 11.74 1.87
N ASN A 142 -7.34 10.58 2.38
CA ASN A 142 -6.55 9.64 1.61
C ASN A 142 -7.48 8.66 0.90
N TYR A 143 -7.42 8.63 -0.43
CA TYR A 143 -8.31 7.82 -1.25
C TYR A 143 -7.70 6.45 -1.46
N PHE A 144 -8.56 5.46 -1.38
CA PHE A 144 -8.24 4.06 -1.54
C PHE A 144 -9.22 3.40 -2.50
N SER A 145 -8.76 2.35 -3.15
CA SER A 145 -9.64 1.43 -3.89
C SER A 145 -9.14 0.00 -3.74
N GLU A 146 -10.04 -0.97 -3.71
CA GLU A 146 -9.65 -2.39 -3.81
C GLU A 146 -9.15 -2.77 -5.21
N PHE A 147 -9.34 -1.89 -6.21
CA PHE A 147 -8.95 -2.10 -7.59
C PHE A 147 -7.73 -1.24 -7.93
N PRO A 148 -6.61 -1.84 -8.35
CA PRO A 148 -5.36 -1.10 -8.53
C PRO A 148 -5.47 -0.06 -9.65
N GLU A 149 -6.18 -0.34 -10.74
CA GLU A 149 -6.38 0.58 -11.87
C GLU A 149 -7.00 1.92 -11.49
N ILE A 150 -7.88 1.93 -10.48
CA ILE A 150 -8.49 3.16 -9.96
C ILE A 150 -7.40 4.01 -9.29
N SER A 151 -6.54 3.36 -8.49
CA SER A 151 -5.41 4.02 -7.82
C SER A 151 -4.31 4.46 -8.79
N MET A 152 -4.04 3.71 -9.86
CA MET A 152 -3.01 4.07 -10.85
C MET A 152 -3.26 5.44 -11.52
N GLY A 153 -4.50 5.95 -11.50
CA GLY A 153 -4.83 7.28 -12.02
C GLY A 153 -4.24 8.44 -11.19
N TYR A 154 -3.80 8.20 -9.96
CA TYR A 154 -3.35 9.25 -9.03
C TYR A 154 -1.83 9.49 -9.03
N GLY A 155 -1.05 8.66 -9.73
CA GLY A 155 0.39 8.87 -9.90
C GLY A 155 1.13 7.64 -10.42
N ASP A 156 2.45 7.72 -10.46
CA ASP A 156 3.35 6.67 -10.95
C ASP A 156 3.78 5.67 -9.86
N GLY A 157 3.36 5.89 -8.60
CA GLY A 157 3.59 5.01 -7.47
C GLY A 157 2.29 4.36 -7.00
N LEU A 158 2.34 3.05 -6.72
CA LEU A 158 1.20 2.28 -6.27
C LEU A 158 1.53 1.55 -4.95
N LEU A 159 0.87 1.97 -3.87
CA LEU A 159 0.94 1.31 -2.58
C LEU A 159 -0.22 0.34 -2.43
N LEU A 160 0.03 -0.83 -1.84
CA LEU A 160 -1.00 -1.69 -1.28
C LEU A 160 -0.90 -1.63 0.25
N CYS A 161 -2.02 -1.33 0.87
CA CYS A 161 -2.12 -1.09 2.30
C CYS A 161 -3.09 -2.08 2.94
N ARG A 162 -2.82 -2.44 4.19
CA ARG A 162 -3.88 -2.93 5.09
C ARG A 162 -4.67 -1.72 5.57
N VAL A 163 -6.00 -1.80 5.54
CA VAL A 163 -6.88 -0.67 5.84
C VAL A 163 -8.03 -1.11 6.74
N LEU A 164 -8.37 -0.28 7.72
CA LEU A 164 -9.56 -0.40 8.58
C LEU A 164 -10.63 0.59 8.09
N PRO A 165 -11.60 0.15 7.28
CA PRO A 165 -12.60 1.05 6.69
C PRO A 165 -13.69 1.51 7.66
N GLY A 166 -13.76 0.94 8.87
CA GLY A 166 -14.75 1.24 9.91
C GLY A 166 -14.82 2.71 10.34
#